data_AF-A0A6I4RPX3-F1
#
_entry.id   AF-A0A6I4RPX3-F1
#
_cell.length_a   1.000
_cell.length_b   1.000
_cell.length_c   1.000
_cell.angle_alpha   90.00
_cell.angle_beta   90.00
_cell.angle_gamma   90.00
#
_symmetry.space_group_name_H-M   'P 1'
#
loop_
_entity.id
_entity.type
_entity.pdbx_description
1 polymer ?
#
loop_
_entity_poly.entity_id
_entity_poly.type
_entity_poly.pdbx_seq_one_letter_code
_entity_poly.pdbx_strand_id
1 'polypeptide(L)'
;MWQILSKRKWEFSQIGLEERYRVAGQFLALKAQGWSDEVLANIVERQLDLSDSRIGSALFRELWQLEKNYLPPRQLLEIVIAIVGMPDDVSGELAENQALVARFHPNLAPHDPFWWDLSHVVDQTFPGTSMAEKDLLARQVHQLRYVISSQQAEYVRQHVKKVGETDSRALVRYLRKIYPWWSWKKDYTIGTSARLHNKLKFENGEKRYPSGYSSFNIKILIHFHTEFILDSKGNFLNEMDAQKVDEIGIVNGASFNYGKAGKRHWDLDVDTVGPHDPVFRNQATKGFRAPNRSGKCEADYDRSYFNPQGLYAENALSNYQQTKLVVREFKRMMWRG
;
A
#
# COMPACT_ATOMS: atom_id res chain seq x y z
N MET A 1 3.14 -35.30 5.20
CA MET A 1 4.02 -34.57 6.16
C MET A 1 5.25 -35.38 6.56
N TRP A 2 5.14 -36.49 7.31
CA TRP A 2 6.33 -37.19 7.82
C TRP A 2 7.26 -37.74 6.72
N GLN A 3 6.69 -38.16 5.58
CA GLN A 3 7.46 -38.52 4.38
C GLN A 3 8.27 -37.35 3.78
N ILE A 4 7.74 -36.12 3.88
CA ILE A 4 8.45 -34.92 3.43
C ILE A 4 9.55 -34.57 4.43
N LEU A 5 9.25 -34.58 5.73
CA LEU A 5 10.22 -34.28 6.78
C LEU A 5 11.37 -35.29 6.82
N SER A 6 11.17 -36.55 6.39
CA SER A 6 12.25 -37.53 6.28
C SER A 6 13.28 -37.22 5.19
N LYS A 7 13.04 -36.23 4.32
CA LYS A 7 14.04 -35.76 3.35
C LYS A 7 15.23 -35.06 4.03
N ARG A 8 15.02 -34.49 5.23
CA ARG A 8 16.10 -33.96 6.08
C ARG A 8 16.59 -35.08 7.01
N LYS A 9 17.91 -35.17 7.21
CA LYS A 9 18.50 -36.06 8.23
C LYS A 9 18.34 -35.41 9.60
N TRP A 10 17.80 -36.16 10.54
CA TRP A 10 17.62 -35.75 11.93
C TRP A 10 18.50 -36.59 12.82
N GLU A 11 19.24 -35.94 13.71
CA GLU A 11 19.97 -36.67 14.74
C GLU A 11 18.98 -37.34 15.71
N PHE A 12 19.24 -38.59 16.08
CA PHE A 12 18.46 -39.27 17.13
C PHE A 12 18.99 -38.87 18.51
N SER A 13 18.84 -37.58 18.83
CA SER A 13 19.19 -36.94 20.10
C SER A 13 17.99 -36.11 20.58
N GLN A 14 17.98 -35.69 21.85
CA GLN A 14 16.93 -34.80 22.35
C GLN A 14 16.83 -33.52 21.50
N ILE A 15 17.98 -32.89 21.20
CA ILE A 15 18.08 -31.69 20.37
C ILE A 15 17.54 -31.96 18.96
N GLY A 16 17.91 -33.10 18.35
CA GLY A 16 17.43 -33.47 17.03
C GLY A 16 15.92 -33.73 16.97
N LEU A 17 15.33 -34.29 18.03
CA LEU A 17 13.89 -34.47 18.16
C LEU A 17 13.16 -33.12 18.33
N GLU A 18 13.64 -32.26 19.23
CA GLU A 18 13.09 -30.90 19.43
C GLU A 18 13.06 -30.10 18.12
N GLU A 19 14.18 -30.12 17.39
CA GLU A 19 14.33 -29.47 16.09
C GLU A 19 13.37 -30.06 15.04
N ARG A 20 13.18 -31.38 15.04
CA ARG A 20 12.20 -32.05 14.14
C ARG A 20 10.77 -31.62 14.41
N TYR A 21 10.36 -31.55 15.68
CA TYR A 21 9.01 -31.12 16.05
C TYR A 21 8.79 -29.64 15.77
N ARG A 22 9.80 -28.79 16.01
CA ARG A 22 9.75 -27.37 15.67
C ARG A 22 9.50 -27.16 14.17
N VAL A 23 10.27 -27.85 13.32
CA VAL A 23 10.11 -27.77 11.86
C VAL A 23 8.78 -28.36 11.40
N ALA A 24 8.29 -29.42 12.04
CA ALA A 24 6.96 -29.96 11.74
C ALA A 24 5.85 -28.92 12.01
N GLY A 25 5.94 -28.18 13.13
CA GLY A 25 5.01 -27.09 13.44
C GLY A 25 5.05 -25.96 12.39
N GLN A 26 6.25 -25.55 11.99
CA GLN A 26 6.44 -24.53 10.95
C GLN A 26 5.92 -25.00 9.59
N PHE A 27 6.19 -26.26 9.22
CA PHE A 27 5.66 -26.88 8.01
C PHE A 27 4.12 -26.86 7.99
N LEU A 28 3.48 -27.21 9.11
CA LEU A 28 2.02 -27.20 9.21
C LEU A 28 1.46 -25.77 9.11
N ALA A 29 2.15 -24.78 9.68
CA ALA A 29 1.76 -23.38 9.55
C ALA A 29 1.83 -22.90 8.09
N LEU A 30 2.91 -23.24 7.37
CA LEU A 30 3.03 -22.95 5.94
C LEU A 30 1.95 -23.68 5.13
N LYS A 31 1.69 -24.95 5.42
CA LYS A 31 0.62 -25.70 4.75
C LYS A 31 -0.76 -25.08 4.99
N ALA A 32 -1.02 -24.58 6.19
CA ALA A 32 -2.27 -23.87 6.52
C ALA A 32 -2.40 -22.52 5.79
N GLN A 33 -1.29 -21.91 5.37
CA GLN A 33 -1.31 -20.71 4.51
C GLN A 33 -1.59 -21.03 3.04
N GLY A 34 -1.59 -22.31 2.64
CA GLY A 34 -1.90 -22.73 1.27
C GLY A 34 -0.69 -23.13 0.41
N TRP A 35 0.53 -23.15 0.96
CA TRP A 35 1.72 -23.61 0.24
C TRP A 35 1.63 -25.10 -0.13
N SER A 36 2.05 -25.47 -1.35
CA SER A 36 1.89 -26.83 -1.86
C SER A 36 2.90 -27.83 -1.27
N ASP A 37 2.50 -29.10 -1.19
CA ASP A 37 3.40 -30.16 -0.68
C ASP A 37 4.69 -30.28 -1.53
N GLU A 38 4.63 -29.97 -2.83
CA GLU A 38 5.77 -29.99 -3.77
C GLU A 38 6.84 -28.95 -3.34
N VAL A 39 6.41 -27.69 -3.18
CA VAL A 39 7.30 -26.59 -2.79
C VAL A 39 7.79 -26.77 -1.35
N LEU A 40 6.91 -27.19 -0.43
CA LEU A 40 7.31 -27.48 0.95
C LEU A 40 8.29 -28.65 1.06
N ALA A 41 8.22 -29.64 0.15
CA ALA A 41 9.22 -30.69 0.10
C ALA A 41 10.57 -30.17 -0.38
N ASN A 42 10.58 -29.26 -1.35
CA ASN A 42 11.80 -28.63 -1.87
C ASN A 42 12.55 -27.84 -0.78
N ILE A 43 11.85 -27.00 -0.01
CA ILE A 43 12.50 -26.18 1.03
C ILE A 43 13.04 -27.03 2.20
N VAL A 44 12.34 -28.11 2.58
CA VAL A 44 12.76 -29.03 3.64
C VAL A 44 14.02 -29.77 3.21
N GLU A 45 14.07 -30.22 1.95
CA GLU A 45 15.24 -30.88 1.37
C GLU A 45 16.45 -29.95 1.29
N ARG A 46 16.22 -28.68 0.95
CA ARG A 46 17.24 -27.60 0.96
C ARG A 46 17.61 -27.12 2.37
N GLN A 47 16.96 -27.63 3.41
CA GLN A 47 17.16 -27.25 4.81
C GLN A 47 17.05 -25.74 5.06
N LEU A 48 16.12 -25.08 4.39
CA LEU A 48 15.87 -23.66 4.60
C LEU A 48 15.28 -23.41 5.99
N ASP A 49 15.58 -22.25 6.57
CA ASP A 49 14.95 -21.80 7.80
C ASP A 49 13.47 -21.46 7.54
N LEU A 50 12.57 -22.17 8.24
CA LEU A 50 11.12 -22.02 8.10
C LEU A 50 10.52 -21.05 9.13
N SER A 51 11.36 -20.29 9.86
CA SER A 51 10.94 -19.46 10.99
C SER A 51 10.21 -18.17 10.63
N ASP A 52 10.52 -17.57 9.49
CA ASP A 52 9.94 -16.28 9.07
C ASP A 52 9.31 -16.39 7.68
N SER A 53 7.98 -16.52 7.65
CA SER A 53 7.19 -16.60 6.41
C SER A 53 6.53 -15.28 6.02
N ARG A 54 6.92 -14.15 6.64
CA ARG A 54 6.34 -12.84 6.33
C ARG A 54 6.55 -12.46 4.87
N ILE A 55 5.62 -11.68 4.31
CA ILE A 55 5.71 -11.19 2.94
C ILE A 55 7.03 -10.43 2.76
N GLY A 56 7.83 -10.82 1.78
CA GLY A 56 9.14 -10.21 1.47
C GLY A 56 10.34 -10.77 2.24
N SER A 57 10.14 -11.70 3.18
CA SER A 57 11.23 -12.46 3.82
C SER A 57 11.97 -13.35 2.81
N ALA A 58 13.15 -13.86 3.17
CA ALA A 58 13.91 -14.75 2.30
C ALA A 58 13.14 -16.05 1.98
N LEU A 59 12.56 -16.68 3.02
CA LEU A 59 11.73 -17.87 2.86
C LEU A 59 10.52 -17.61 1.97
N PHE A 60 9.78 -16.52 2.21
CA PHE A 60 8.63 -16.16 1.37
C PHE A 60 9.02 -16.02 -0.10
N ARG A 61 10.16 -15.37 -0.40
CA ARG A 61 10.61 -15.20 -1.78
C ARG A 61 10.93 -16.54 -2.45
N GLU A 62 11.60 -17.45 -1.75
CA GLU A 62 11.88 -18.79 -2.25
C GLU A 62 10.58 -19.54 -2.55
N LEU A 63 9.66 -19.56 -1.58
CA LEU A 63 8.33 -20.18 -1.72
C LEU A 63 7.57 -19.58 -2.91
N TRP A 64 7.46 -18.25 -2.97
CA TRP A 64 6.74 -17.53 -4.01
C TRP A 64 7.29 -17.80 -5.42
N GLN A 65 8.62 -17.79 -5.60
CA GLN A 65 9.22 -18.04 -6.92
C GLN A 65 9.00 -19.49 -7.38
N LEU A 66 9.02 -20.46 -6.47
CA LEU A 66 8.74 -21.85 -6.80
C LEU A 66 7.25 -22.04 -7.13
N GLU A 67 6.37 -21.59 -6.24
CA GLU A 67 4.92 -21.82 -6.30
C GLU A 67 4.25 -21.16 -7.51
N LYS A 68 4.78 -20.03 -7.99
CA LYS A 68 4.29 -19.33 -9.19
C LYS A 68 4.22 -20.22 -10.45
N ASN A 69 5.01 -21.28 -10.52
CA ASN A 69 5.02 -22.18 -11.67
C ASN A 69 3.95 -23.29 -11.58
N TYR A 70 3.32 -23.45 -10.41
CA TYR A 70 2.43 -24.58 -10.12
C TYR A 70 1.00 -24.13 -9.83
N LEU A 71 0.81 -23.00 -9.14
CA LEU A 71 -0.52 -22.55 -8.74
C LEU A 71 -1.12 -21.51 -9.71
N PRO A 72 -2.44 -21.57 -9.95
CA PRO A 72 -3.16 -20.50 -10.61
C PRO A 72 -3.01 -19.15 -9.86
N PRO A 73 -3.05 -18.01 -10.57
CA PRO A 73 -2.92 -16.67 -9.96
C PRO A 73 -3.84 -16.42 -8.76
N ARG A 74 -5.09 -16.89 -8.82
CA ARG A 74 -6.05 -16.73 -7.74
C ARG A 74 -5.59 -17.38 -6.44
N GLN A 75 -5.06 -18.61 -6.51
CA GLN A 75 -4.57 -19.33 -5.33
C GLN A 75 -3.31 -18.69 -4.74
N LEU A 76 -2.46 -18.09 -5.58
CA LEU A 76 -1.32 -17.29 -5.11
C LEU A 76 -1.78 -16.07 -4.31
N LEU A 77 -2.85 -15.40 -4.72
CA LEU A 77 -3.42 -14.30 -3.92
C LEU A 77 -4.03 -14.81 -2.61
N GLU A 78 -4.72 -15.94 -2.61
CA GLU A 78 -5.27 -16.55 -1.39
C GLU A 78 -4.16 -16.83 -0.37
N ILE A 79 -2.96 -17.27 -0.81
CA ILE A 79 -1.78 -17.42 0.06
C ILE A 79 -1.36 -16.06 0.64
N VAL A 80 -1.30 -14.99 -0.16
CA VAL A 80 -0.94 -13.64 0.33
C VAL A 80 -1.96 -13.15 1.37
N ILE A 81 -3.25 -13.32 1.10
CA ILE A 81 -4.34 -12.98 2.03
C ILE A 81 -4.23 -13.78 3.32
N ALA A 82 -3.91 -15.08 3.25
CA ALA A 82 -3.73 -15.93 4.42
C ALA A 82 -2.49 -15.55 5.26
N ILE A 83 -1.37 -15.21 4.63
CA ILE A 83 -0.15 -14.78 5.34
C ILE A 83 -0.38 -13.44 6.06
N VAL A 84 -1.03 -12.49 5.39
CA VAL A 84 -1.38 -11.20 6.00
C VAL A 84 -2.48 -11.39 7.06
N GLY A 85 -3.30 -12.43 6.94
CA GLY A 85 -4.44 -12.66 7.83
C GLY A 85 -5.50 -11.58 7.63
N MET A 86 -5.75 -11.21 6.37
CA MET A 86 -6.76 -10.19 6.05
C MET A 86 -8.14 -10.66 6.54
N PRO A 87 -8.87 -9.82 7.31
CA PRO A 87 -10.25 -10.12 7.66
C PRO A 87 -11.16 -9.97 6.43
N ASP A 88 -12.43 -10.34 6.55
CA ASP A 88 -13.42 -10.08 5.50
C ASP A 88 -13.64 -8.58 5.27
N ASP A 89 -13.51 -7.79 6.34
CA ASP A 89 -13.51 -6.33 6.31
C ASP A 89 -12.57 -5.79 7.38
N VAL A 90 -11.67 -4.89 6.99
CA VAL A 90 -10.79 -4.22 7.95
C VAL A 90 -11.56 -3.20 8.80
N SER A 91 -11.19 -3.10 10.07
CA SER A 91 -11.81 -2.20 11.06
C SER A 91 -11.23 -0.79 11.03
N GLY A 92 -9.97 -0.64 10.62
CA GLY A 92 -9.23 0.62 10.67
C GLY A 92 -8.66 0.95 12.07
N GLU A 93 -8.85 0.07 13.06
CA GLU A 93 -8.30 0.21 14.40
C GLU A 93 -6.77 0.13 14.39
N LEU A 94 -6.11 0.95 15.21
CA LEU A 94 -4.65 1.05 15.21
C LEU A 94 -3.96 -0.31 15.48
N ALA A 95 -4.50 -1.08 16.43
CA ALA A 95 -3.95 -2.39 16.78
C ALA A 95 -4.06 -3.39 15.61
N GLU A 96 -5.15 -3.35 14.84
CA GLU A 96 -5.32 -4.18 13.65
C GLU A 96 -4.36 -3.72 12.54
N ASN A 97 -4.26 -2.42 12.28
CA ASN A 97 -3.34 -1.86 11.29
C ASN A 97 -1.89 -2.30 11.58
N GLN A 98 -1.46 -2.22 12.84
CA GLN A 98 -0.14 -2.67 13.28
C GLN A 98 0.06 -4.17 13.07
N ALA A 99 -0.93 -4.99 13.44
CA ALA A 99 -0.86 -6.44 13.28
C ALA A 99 -0.75 -6.85 11.81
N LEU A 100 -1.54 -6.21 10.92
CA LEU A 100 -1.51 -6.48 9.48
C LEU A 100 -0.19 -6.04 8.85
N VAL A 101 0.31 -4.84 9.18
CA VAL A 101 1.61 -4.34 8.66
C VAL A 101 2.78 -5.21 9.17
N ALA A 102 2.71 -5.75 10.39
CA ALA A 102 3.74 -6.63 10.94
C ALA A 102 3.89 -7.97 10.19
N ARG A 103 2.93 -8.33 9.31
CA ARG A 103 3.02 -9.51 8.43
C ARG A 103 3.93 -9.31 7.22
N PHE A 104 4.41 -8.11 7.01
CA PHE A 104 5.44 -7.80 6.02
C PHE A 104 6.80 -7.75 6.69
N HIS A 105 7.80 -8.26 6.00
CA HIS A 105 9.18 -8.20 6.46
C HIS A 105 9.66 -6.74 6.46
N PRO A 106 10.33 -6.26 7.52
CA PRO A 106 10.72 -4.84 7.64
C PRO A 106 11.61 -4.37 6.48
N ASN A 107 12.44 -5.25 5.91
CA ASN A 107 13.32 -4.91 4.79
C ASN A 107 12.63 -4.93 3.41
N LEU A 108 11.32 -5.22 3.31
CA LEU A 108 10.60 -5.18 2.05
C LEU A 108 10.40 -3.72 1.61
N ALA A 109 11.25 -3.27 0.70
CA ALA A 109 11.29 -1.87 0.30
C ALA A 109 10.14 -1.49 -0.64
N PRO A 110 9.68 -0.22 -0.65
CA PRO A 110 8.63 0.25 -1.57
C PRO A 110 8.98 0.18 -3.07
N HIS A 111 10.24 -0.05 -3.44
CA HIS A 111 10.70 -0.23 -4.82
C HIS A 111 11.07 -1.68 -5.14
N ASP A 112 10.76 -2.62 -4.23
CA ASP A 112 11.09 -4.03 -4.39
C ASP A 112 10.34 -4.66 -5.58
N PRO A 113 10.98 -5.55 -6.36
CA PRO A 113 10.34 -6.13 -7.52
C PRO A 113 9.12 -7.01 -7.22
N PHE A 114 8.99 -7.50 -5.99
CA PHE A 114 7.80 -8.24 -5.55
C PHE A 114 6.49 -7.48 -5.83
N TRP A 115 6.49 -6.15 -5.73
CA TRP A 115 5.28 -5.36 -5.96
C TRP A 115 4.76 -5.42 -7.39
N TRP A 116 5.65 -5.58 -8.38
CA TRP A 116 5.24 -5.84 -9.76
C TRP A 116 4.70 -7.25 -9.94
N ASP A 117 5.37 -8.24 -9.36
CA ASP A 117 4.91 -9.63 -9.39
C ASP A 117 3.50 -9.73 -8.80
N LEU A 118 3.27 -9.15 -7.62
CA LEU A 118 1.96 -9.13 -6.97
C LEU A 118 0.90 -8.45 -7.86
N SER A 119 1.24 -7.27 -8.41
CA SER A 119 0.33 -6.55 -9.31
C SER A 119 -0.03 -7.35 -10.55
N HIS A 120 0.93 -8.12 -11.11
CA HIS A 120 0.69 -8.98 -12.25
C HIS A 120 -0.26 -10.15 -11.89
N VAL A 121 -0.06 -10.78 -10.74
CA VAL A 121 -0.95 -11.84 -10.24
C VAL A 121 -2.37 -11.30 -10.02
N VAL A 122 -2.52 -10.09 -9.48
CA VAL A 122 -3.84 -9.42 -9.34
C VAL A 122 -4.49 -9.19 -10.71
N ASP A 123 -3.73 -8.65 -11.67
CA ASP A 123 -4.24 -8.39 -13.03
C ASP A 123 -4.70 -9.67 -13.75
N GLN A 124 -3.97 -10.78 -13.57
CA GLN A 124 -4.34 -12.09 -14.11
C GLN A 124 -5.55 -12.71 -13.40
N THR A 125 -5.68 -12.48 -12.09
CA THR A 125 -6.80 -13.02 -11.30
C THR A 125 -8.11 -12.31 -11.63
N PHE A 126 -8.06 -11.01 -11.90
CA PHE A 126 -9.23 -10.18 -12.15
C PHE A 126 -9.19 -9.52 -13.55
N PRO A 127 -9.47 -10.29 -14.62
CA PRO A 127 -9.53 -9.74 -15.97
C PRO A 127 -10.67 -8.74 -16.13
N GLY A 128 -10.45 -7.68 -16.91
CA GLY A 128 -11.48 -6.66 -17.14
C GLY A 128 -11.97 -6.04 -15.82
N THR A 129 -13.28 -5.86 -15.68
CA THR A 129 -13.88 -5.23 -14.49
C THR A 129 -14.24 -6.23 -13.39
N SER A 130 -13.80 -7.50 -13.47
CA SER A 130 -14.20 -8.55 -12.54
C SER A 130 -13.79 -8.28 -11.09
N MET A 131 -12.76 -7.45 -10.85
CA MET A 131 -12.40 -7.05 -9.48
C MET A 131 -13.51 -6.25 -8.79
N ALA A 132 -14.39 -5.55 -9.54
CA ALA A 132 -15.50 -4.79 -8.97
C ALA A 132 -16.72 -5.67 -8.63
N GLU A 133 -16.71 -6.94 -9.01
CA GLU A 133 -17.78 -7.88 -8.70
C GLU A 133 -17.77 -8.26 -7.21
N LYS A 134 -18.92 -8.72 -6.71
CA LYS A 134 -19.07 -9.11 -5.31
C LYS A 134 -18.39 -10.46 -5.05
N ASP A 135 -17.12 -10.39 -4.69
CA ASP A 135 -16.25 -11.52 -4.37
C ASP A 135 -15.42 -11.20 -3.14
N LEU A 136 -15.31 -12.15 -2.20
CA LEU A 136 -14.61 -11.93 -0.93
C LEU A 136 -13.11 -11.68 -1.15
N LEU A 137 -12.47 -12.45 -2.04
CA LEU A 137 -11.06 -12.27 -2.35
C LEU A 137 -10.83 -10.90 -3.01
N ALA A 138 -11.70 -10.48 -3.93
CA ALA A 138 -11.63 -9.15 -4.54
C ALA A 138 -11.72 -8.03 -3.49
N ARG A 139 -12.61 -8.16 -2.50
CA ARG A 139 -12.72 -7.24 -1.37
C ARG A 139 -11.44 -7.20 -0.55
N GLN A 140 -10.93 -8.36 -0.14
CA GLN A 140 -9.72 -8.46 0.66
C GLN A 140 -8.49 -7.91 -0.07
N VAL A 141 -8.35 -8.19 -1.37
CA VAL A 141 -7.28 -7.64 -2.21
C VAL A 141 -7.43 -6.13 -2.37
N HIS A 142 -8.65 -5.61 -2.56
CA HIS A 142 -8.90 -4.17 -2.58
C HIS A 142 -8.58 -3.51 -1.24
N GLN A 143 -8.75 -4.17 -0.10
CA GLN A 143 -8.42 -3.57 1.19
C GLN A 143 -6.93 -3.72 1.52
N LEU A 144 -6.29 -4.78 1.03
CA LEU A 144 -4.86 -5.06 1.21
C LEU A 144 -3.98 -3.91 0.70
N ARG A 145 -4.37 -3.20 -0.37
CA ARG A 145 -3.61 -2.03 -0.86
C ARG A 145 -3.47 -0.89 0.15
N TYR A 146 -4.38 -0.75 1.11
CA TYR A 146 -4.23 0.23 2.21
C TYR A 146 -3.15 -0.23 3.19
N VAL A 147 -3.14 -1.52 3.51
CA VAL A 147 -2.11 -2.15 4.36
C VAL A 147 -0.74 -2.06 3.70
N ILE A 148 -0.64 -2.36 2.40
CA ILE A 148 0.60 -2.24 1.62
C ILE A 148 1.10 -0.79 1.66
N SER A 149 0.23 0.20 1.44
CA SER A 149 0.65 1.61 1.47
C SER A 149 1.14 2.03 2.86
N SER A 150 0.49 1.56 3.93
CA SER A 150 0.93 1.76 5.31
C SER A 150 2.31 1.11 5.57
N GLN A 151 2.51 -0.13 5.12
CA GLN A 151 3.80 -0.81 5.19
C GLN A 151 4.91 -0.04 4.46
N GLN A 152 4.61 0.55 3.31
CA GLN A 152 5.58 1.33 2.53
C GLN A 152 5.95 2.65 3.23
N ALA A 153 5.00 3.30 3.88
CA ALA A 153 5.26 4.45 4.74
C ALA A 153 6.12 4.05 5.96
N GLU A 154 5.80 2.94 6.61
CA GLU A 154 6.56 2.40 7.74
C GLU A 154 7.99 2.03 7.35
N TYR A 155 8.21 1.46 6.17
CA TYR A 155 9.56 1.19 5.68
C TYR A 155 10.41 2.47 5.68
N VAL A 156 9.87 3.57 5.13
CA VAL A 156 10.59 4.86 5.06
C VAL A 156 10.82 5.42 6.47
N ARG A 157 9.83 5.33 7.35
CA ARG A 157 9.94 5.78 8.75
C ARG A 157 11.01 4.99 9.51
N GLN A 158 11.05 3.68 9.39
CA GLN A 158 11.98 2.82 10.13
C GLN A 158 13.42 2.89 9.60
N HIS A 159 13.60 2.96 8.27
CA HIS A 159 14.93 2.84 7.66
C HIS A 159 15.59 4.17 7.32
N VAL A 160 14.84 5.27 7.27
CA VAL A 160 15.32 6.53 6.68
C VAL A 160 15.01 7.76 7.54
N LYS A 161 13.90 7.79 8.28
CA LYS A 161 13.50 8.94 9.09
C LYS A 161 14.42 9.07 10.30
N LYS A 162 14.83 10.30 10.60
CA LYS A 162 15.58 10.63 11.81
C LYS A 162 14.61 11.12 12.88
N VAL A 163 15.01 10.99 14.15
CA VAL A 163 14.22 11.49 15.28
C VAL A 163 13.90 12.97 15.10
N GLY A 164 12.63 13.34 15.32
CA GLY A 164 12.15 14.73 15.24
C GLY A 164 11.93 15.27 13.82
N GLU A 165 12.12 14.44 12.78
CA GLU A 165 11.95 14.87 11.40
C GLU A 165 10.57 14.54 10.82
N THR A 166 10.15 15.26 9.77
CA THR A 166 8.92 14.99 9.01
C THR A 166 9.07 13.80 8.06
N ASP A 167 7.95 13.15 7.74
CA ASP A 167 7.92 12.05 6.76
C ASP A 167 8.38 12.52 5.37
N SER A 168 8.04 13.75 4.97
CA SER A 168 8.45 14.34 3.70
C SER A 168 9.97 14.39 3.52
N ARG A 169 10.74 14.69 4.58
CA ARG A 169 12.20 14.75 4.49
C ARG A 169 12.82 13.36 4.51
N ALA A 170 12.21 12.42 5.22
CA ALA A 170 12.57 11.00 5.14
C ALA A 170 12.35 10.47 3.72
N LEU A 171 11.19 10.77 3.11
CA LEU A 171 10.87 10.39 1.73
C LEU A 171 11.87 11.01 0.74
N VAL A 172 12.23 12.28 0.89
CA VAL A 172 13.26 12.93 0.06
C VAL A 172 14.58 12.17 0.13
N ARG A 173 15.06 11.82 1.33
CA ARG A 173 16.29 11.02 1.47
C ARG A 173 16.15 9.64 0.85
N TYR A 174 15.02 8.98 1.06
CA TYR A 174 14.75 7.68 0.47
C TYR A 174 14.84 7.75 -1.06
N LEU A 175 14.10 8.66 -1.69
CA LEU A 175 14.09 8.87 -3.14
C LEU A 175 15.48 9.20 -3.70
N ARG A 176 16.29 10.00 -2.99
CA ARG A 176 17.66 10.32 -3.39
C ARG A 176 18.61 9.12 -3.29
N LYS A 177 18.40 8.24 -2.31
CA LYS A 177 19.17 7.00 -2.15
C LYS A 177 18.89 6.03 -3.29
N ILE A 178 17.62 5.85 -3.66
CA ILE A 178 17.21 4.88 -4.70
C ILE A 178 17.34 5.42 -6.13
N TYR A 179 17.23 6.73 -6.32
CA TYR A 179 17.42 7.40 -7.61
C TYR A 179 18.44 8.55 -7.50
N PRO A 180 19.74 8.21 -7.41
CA PRO A 180 20.79 9.22 -7.35
C PRO A 180 20.81 10.13 -8.58
N TRP A 181 21.51 11.26 -8.49
CA TRP A 181 21.54 12.27 -9.55
C TRP A 181 22.12 11.77 -10.89
N TRP A 182 22.99 10.76 -10.85
CA TRP A 182 23.54 10.08 -12.04
C TRP A 182 22.61 9.00 -12.62
N SER A 183 21.50 8.67 -11.95
CA SER A 183 20.54 7.72 -12.50
C SER A 183 19.75 8.39 -13.63
N TRP A 184 19.99 7.91 -14.85
CA TRP A 184 19.29 8.34 -16.07
C TRP A 184 17.81 7.98 -16.07
N LYS A 185 17.43 6.95 -15.30
CA LYS A 185 16.06 6.46 -15.18
C LYS A 185 15.50 6.79 -13.80
N LYS A 186 14.72 7.87 -13.73
CA LYS A 186 13.93 8.22 -12.55
C LYS A 186 12.54 7.65 -12.71
N ASP A 187 12.33 6.45 -12.21
CA ASP A 187 11.02 5.80 -12.25
C ASP A 187 10.13 6.20 -11.06
N TYR A 188 10.15 7.49 -10.74
CA TYR A 188 9.22 8.12 -9.81
C TYR A 188 8.66 9.40 -10.41
N THR A 189 7.47 9.79 -9.97
CA THR A 189 6.85 11.05 -10.38
C THR A 189 6.50 11.89 -9.16
N ILE A 190 6.75 13.19 -9.24
CA ILE A 190 6.36 14.17 -8.22
C ILE A 190 5.41 15.18 -8.87
N GLY A 191 4.23 15.33 -8.29
CA GLY A 191 3.26 16.34 -8.71
C GLY A 191 2.37 15.89 -9.86
N THR A 192 2.12 14.58 -9.97
CA THR A 192 0.89 14.09 -10.62
C THR A 192 -0.32 14.63 -9.86
N SER A 193 -1.50 14.62 -10.51
CA SER A 193 -2.69 15.22 -9.91
C SER A 193 -3.04 14.53 -8.59
N ALA A 194 -3.03 15.29 -7.49
CA ALA A 194 -3.47 14.85 -6.17
C ALA A 194 -4.93 15.25 -5.88
N ARG A 195 -5.70 15.65 -6.89
CA ARG A 195 -7.08 16.14 -6.78
C ARG A 195 -7.97 15.26 -5.89
N LEU A 196 -7.92 13.95 -6.10
CA LEU A 196 -8.74 12.98 -5.35
C LEU A 196 -8.32 12.82 -3.87
N HIS A 197 -7.14 13.32 -3.50
CA HIS A 197 -6.61 13.34 -2.13
C HIS A 197 -6.70 14.75 -1.51
N ASN A 198 -7.47 15.66 -2.10
CA ASN A 198 -7.72 17.00 -1.55
C ASN A 198 -9.20 17.18 -1.23
N LYS A 199 -9.81 16.17 -0.59
CA LYS A 199 -11.22 16.20 -0.25
C LYS A 199 -11.49 17.15 0.90
N LEU A 200 -12.57 17.92 0.78
CA LEU A 200 -13.07 18.84 1.80
C LEU A 200 -14.54 18.56 2.07
N LYS A 201 -15.01 18.97 3.25
CA LYS A 201 -16.42 18.95 3.61
C LYS A 201 -16.93 20.39 3.63
N PHE A 202 -18.15 20.60 3.15
CA PHE A 202 -18.82 21.89 3.18
C PHE A 202 -20.12 21.74 3.96
N GLU A 203 -20.22 22.36 5.13
CA GLU A 203 -21.39 22.30 6.01
C GLU A 203 -21.79 23.72 6.40
N ASN A 204 -23.07 24.06 6.23
CA ASN A 204 -23.61 25.39 6.57
C ASN A 204 -22.84 26.57 5.95
N GLY A 205 -22.27 26.38 4.76
CA GLY A 205 -21.45 27.39 4.08
C GLY A 205 -19.99 27.44 4.55
N GLU A 206 -19.60 26.64 5.53
CA GLU A 206 -18.23 26.59 6.05
C GLU A 206 -17.41 25.46 5.41
N LYS A 207 -16.15 25.78 5.13
CA LYS A 207 -15.15 24.86 4.57
C LYS A 207 -14.43 24.14 5.71
N ARG A 208 -14.50 22.80 5.75
CA ARG A 208 -13.80 21.96 6.71
C ARG A 208 -12.75 21.08 6.02
N TYR A 209 -11.53 21.20 6.51
CA TYR A 209 -10.44 20.29 6.17
C TYR A 209 -10.46 19.08 7.12
N PRO A 210 -10.25 17.84 6.61
CA PRO A 210 -10.16 16.66 7.48
C PRO A 210 -8.93 16.70 8.41
N SER A 211 -7.93 17.53 8.09
CA SER A 211 -6.78 17.82 8.95
C SER A 211 -7.09 18.73 10.13
N GLY A 212 -8.21 19.46 10.11
CA GLY A 212 -8.45 20.60 11.00
C GLY A 212 -7.62 21.85 10.68
N TYR A 213 -6.75 21.81 9.65
CA TYR A 213 -5.98 22.94 9.13
C TYR A 213 -5.94 22.93 7.60
N SER A 214 -5.69 24.08 6.99
CA SER A 214 -5.54 24.20 5.54
C SER A 214 -4.40 23.31 5.03
N SER A 215 -4.73 22.33 4.19
CA SER A 215 -3.78 21.38 3.63
C SER A 215 -4.02 21.16 2.14
N PHE A 216 -2.93 21.17 1.37
CA PHE A 216 -2.87 20.92 -0.06
C PHE A 216 -1.96 19.73 -0.31
N ASN A 217 -2.59 18.56 -0.35
CA ASN A 217 -1.90 17.29 -0.33
C ASN A 217 -1.22 17.05 -1.67
N ILE A 218 0.00 16.52 -1.65
CA ILE A 218 0.78 16.20 -2.85
C ILE A 218 0.93 14.69 -3.00
N LYS A 219 1.06 14.27 -4.26
CA LYS A 219 1.27 12.88 -4.64
C LYS A 219 2.66 12.63 -5.19
N ILE A 220 3.26 11.54 -4.72
CA ILE A 220 4.49 10.96 -5.22
C ILE A 220 4.22 9.51 -5.60
N LEU A 221 4.60 9.10 -6.80
CA LEU A 221 4.50 7.70 -7.24
C LEU A 221 5.89 7.12 -7.49
N ILE A 222 6.11 5.87 -7.08
CA ILE A 222 7.25 5.06 -7.50
C ILE A 222 6.71 3.92 -8.36
N HIS A 223 7.19 3.82 -9.60
CA HIS A 223 6.77 2.81 -10.57
C HIS A 223 5.26 2.70 -10.80
N PHE A 224 4.51 3.79 -10.58
CA PHE A 224 3.03 3.85 -10.59
C PHE A 224 2.33 3.02 -9.50
N HIS A 225 2.94 1.96 -8.99
CA HIS A 225 2.39 1.05 -7.98
C HIS A 225 2.40 1.63 -6.56
N THR A 226 3.55 2.16 -6.14
CA THR A 226 3.73 2.71 -4.80
C THR A 226 3.31 4.17 -4.81
N GLU A 227 2.26 4.50 -4.04
CA GLU A 227 1.76 5.87 -3.87
C GLU A 227 2.07 6.38 -2.47
N PHE A 228 2.63 7.58 -2.40
CA PHE A 228 2.71 8.36 -1.17
C PHE A 228 1.90 9.63 -1.33
N ILE A 229 1.06 9.91 -0.33
CA ILE A 229 0.39 11.18 -0.18
C ILE A 229 0.99 11.89 1.04
N LEU A 230 1.37 13.15 0.86
CA LEU A 230 1.86 14.00 1.93
C LEU A 230 0.90 15.17 2.14
N ASP A 231 0.60 15.47 3.40
CA ASP A 231 -0.10 16.69 3.78
C ASP A 231 0.82 17.93 3.73
N SER A 232 0.27 19.12 3.96
CA SER A 232 1.06 20.37 3.99
C SER A 232 2.03 20.49 5.17
N LYS A 233 1.94 19.62 6.19
CA LYS A 233 2.93 19.53 7.27
C LYS A 233 4.02 18.49 6.99
N GLY A 234 3.91 17.77 5.88
CA GLY A 234 4.87 16.75 5.46
C GLY A 234 4.70 15.42 6.18
N ASN A 235 3.51 15.08 6.64
CA ASN A 235 3.17 13.75 7.18
C ASN A 235 2.65 12.84 6.07
N PHE A 236 2.96 11.54 6.12
CA PHE A 236 2.25 10.56 5.29
C PHE A 236 0.77 10.50 5.68
N LEU A 237 -0.07 10.30 4.67
CA LEU A 237 -1.49 10.06 4.81
C LEU A 237 -1.79 8.63 4.33
N ASN A 238 -2.30 7.79 5.22
CA ASN A 238 -2.70 6.42 4.92
C ASN A 238 -4.02 6.10 5.63
N GLU A 239 -4.90 5.37 4.95
CA GLU A 239 -6.18 4.94 5.51
C GLU A 239 -6.03 3.99 6.70
N MET A 240 -4.96 3.19 6.68
CA MET A 240 -4.62 2.19 7.70
C MET A 240 -3.21 2.43 8.26
N ASP A 241 -2.88 3.69 8.59
CA ASP A 241 -1.57 4.04 9.15
C ASP A 241 -1.30 3.25 10.45
N ALA A 242 -0.10 2.67 10.55
CA ALA A 242 0.30 1.81 11.66
C ALA A 242 0.85 2.57 12.89
N GLN A 243 1.04 3.89 12.80
CA GLN A 243 1.49 4.73 13.91
C GLN A 243 0.37 5.56 14.52
N LYS A 244 -0.65 5.92 13.74
CA LYS A 244 -1.79 6.73 14.21
C LYS A 244 -3.03 6.53 13.34
N VAL A 245 -4.20 6.82 13.87
CA VAL A 245 -5.45 6.87 13.10
C VAL A 245 -5.96 8.31 13.14
N ASP A 246 -6.05 8.98 11.99
CA ASP A 246 -6.55 10.35 11.87
C ASP A 246 -7.48 10.53 10.66
N GLU A 247 -8.38 11.53 10.73
CA GLU A 247 -9.42 11.75 9.72
C GLU A 247 -8.81 12.07 8.34
N ILE A 248 -7.71 12.83 8.29
CA ILE A 248 -7.06 13.17 7.02
C ILE A 248 -6.41 11.96 6.35
N GLY A 249 -5.81 11.04 7.11
CA GLY A 249 -5.30 9.77 6.62
C GLY A 249 -6.42 8.91 6.02
N ILE A 250 -7.55 8.78 6.70
CA ILE A 250 -8.69 7.99 6.22
C ILE A 250 -9.34 8.62 4.98
N VAL A 251 -9.48 9.96 4.96
CA VAL A 251 -10.21 10.66 3.89
C VAL A 251 -9.38 10.86 2.63
N ASN A 252 -8.09 11.16 2.80
CA ASN A 252 -7.19 11.59 1.73
C ASN A 252 -5.95 10.69 1.57
N GLY A 253 -5.96 9.52 2.21
CA GLY A 253 -4.85 8.60 2.23
C GLY A 253 -4.39 8.07 0.88
N ALA A 254 -3.22 7.45 0.92
CA ALA A 254 -2.56 6.79 -0.19
C ALA A 254 -2.96 5.31 -0.26
N SER A 255 -3.05 4.78 -1.47
CA SER A 255 -3.28 3.36 -1.70
C SER A 255 -2.32 2.80 -2.73
N PHE A 256 -1.90 1.55 -2.56
CA PHE A 256 -1.12 0.83 -3.57
C PHE A 256 -1.95 0.59 -4.84
N ASN A 257 -1.36 0.83 -6.00
CA ASN A 257 -1.99 0.57 -7.30
C ASN A 257 -1.55 -0.80 -7.82
N TYR A 258 -2.49 -1.70 -8.09
CA TYR A 258 -2.25 -2.93 -8.84
C TYR A 258 -2.25 -2.66 -10.35
N GLY A 259 -3.15 -1.78 -10.80
CA GLY A 259 -3.28 -1.44 -12.20
C GLY A 259 -2.10 -0.64 -12.73
N LYS A 260 -1.85 -0.77 -14.03
CA LYS A 260 -0.94 0.12 -14.77
C LYS A 260 -1.70 1.37 -15.21
N ALA A 261 -0.96 2.46 -15.43
CA ALA A 261 -1.52 3.71 -15.94
C ALA A 261 -2.43 3.48 -17.16
N GLY A 262 -3.60 4.12 -17.16
CA GLY A 262 -4.63 3.93 -18.19
C GLY A 262 -5.83 3.15 -17.67
N LYS A 263 -6.48 2.38 -18.55
CA LYS A 263 -7.74 1.68 -18.24
C LYS A 263 -7.62 0.71 -17.05
N ARG A 264 -6.52 -0.04 -16.96
CA ARG A 264 -6.33 -1.04 -15.89
C ARG A 264 -6.24 -0.43 -14.50
N HIS A 265 -5.74 0.79 -14.37
CA HIS A 265 -5.81 1.54 -13.12
C HIS A 265 -7.26 1.79 -12.67
N TRP A 266 -8.16 2.07 -13.61
CA TRP A 266 -9.58 2.23 -13.27
C TRP A 266 -10.21 0.91 -12.87
N ASP A 267 -10.03 -0.12 -13.71
CA ASP A 267 -10.63 -1.43 -13.50
C ASP A 267 -10.23 -2.09 -12.17
N LEU A 268 -8.96 -1.96 -11.76
CA LEU A 268 -8.44 -2.60 -10.55
C LEU A 268 -8.42 -1.66 -9.33
N ASP A 269 -8.18 -0.37 -9.53
CA ASP A 269 -7.90 0.56 -8.44
C ASP A 269 -9.02 1.55 -8.10
N VAL A 270 -9.72 2.08 -9.10
CA VAL A 270 -10.68 3.18 -8.88
C VAL A 270 -12.12 2.68 -8.81
N ASP A 271 -12.54 1.84 -9.75
CA ASP A 271 -13.94 1.38 -9.84
C ASP A 271 -14.29 0.37 -8.74
N THR A 272 -13.27 -0.20 -8.10
CA THR A 272 -13.36 -1.14 -6.97
C THR A 272 -13.64 -0.46 -5.63
N VAL A 273 -13.45 0.87 -5.54
CA VAL A 273 -13.70 1.66 -4.32
C VAL A 273 -15.13 1.51 -3.83
N GLY A 274 -16.13 1.69 -4.71
CA GLY A 274 -17.54 1.62 -4.32
C GLY A 274 -17.94 0.24 -3.77
N PRO A 275 -17.62 -0.87 -4.47
CA PRO A 275 -17.95 -2.22 -4.01
C PRO A 275 -17.21 -2.68 -2.75
N HIS A 276 -15.95 -2.30 -2.59
CA HIS A 276 -15.02 -3.01 -1.70
C HIS A 276 -14.39 -2.17 -0.59
N ASP A 277 -14.61 -0.85 -0.58
CA ASP A 277 -14.12 -0.01 0.52
C ASP A 277 -14.62 -0.50 1.88
N PRO A 278 -13.76 -0.43 2.91
CA PRO A 278 -14.13 -0.89 4.23
C PRO A 278 -15.18 0.02 4.86
N VAL A 279 -16.00 -0.55 5.74
CA VAL A 279 -17.13 0.16 6.36
C VAL A 279 -16.66 1.41 7.12
N PHE A 280 -15.55 1.33 7.86
CA PHE A 280 -15.03 2.47 8.63
C PHE A 280 -14.67 3.67 7.73
N ARG A 281 -14.07 3.40 6.56
CA ARG A 281 -13.69 4.44 5.59
C ARG A 281 -14.92 5.08 4.96
N ASN A 282 -15.91 4.27 4.59
CA ASN A 282 -17.18 4.78 4.05
C ASN A 282 -17.89 5.72 5.04
N GLN A 283 -17.82 5.41 6.34
CA GLN A 283 -18.36 6.27 7.39
C GLN A 283 -17.57 7.57 7.53
N ALA A 284 -16.24 7.48 7.63
CA ALA A 284 -15.35 8.63 7.83
C ALA A 284 -15.34 9.60 6.62
N THR A 285 -15.50 9.08 5.40
CA THR A 285 -15.49 9.90 4.18
C THR A 285 -16.84 10.57 3.87
N LYS A 286 -17.89 10.30 4.66
CA LYS A 286 -19.22 10.84 4.43
C LYS A 286 -19.21 12.38 4.45
N GLY A 287 -19.71 12.97 3.37
CA GLY A 287 -19.76 14.43 3.18
C GLY A 287 -18.49 15.06 2.63
N PHE A 288 -17.33 14.37 2.69
CA PHE A 288 -16.12 14.84 2.03
C PHE A 288 -16.21 14.65 0.52
N ARG A 289 -15.77 15.64 -0.24
CA ARG A 289 -15.79 15.65 -1.71
C ARG A 289 -14.45 16.15 -2.23
N ALA A 290 -13.96 15.52 -3.30
CA ALA A 290 -12.81 16.04 -4.04
C ALA A 290 -13.26 17.21 -4.94
N PRO A 291 -12.37 18.18 -5.23
CA PRO A 291 -12.66 19.19 -6.24
C PRO A 291 -12.89 18.52 -7.60
N ASN A 292 -13.82 19.03 -8.41
CA ASN A 292 -14.09 18.49 -9.75
C ASN A 292 -13.09 19.05 -10.79
N ARG A 293 -13.30 18.71 -12.07
CA ARG A 293 -12.46 19.19 -13.18
C ARG A 293 -13.17 20.20 -14.08
N SER A 294 -14.29 20.75 -13.63
CA SER A 294 -15.15 21.60 -14.45
C SER A 294 -14.43 22.85 -14.94
N GLY A 295 -14.70 23.23 -16.20
CA GLY A 295 -14.24 24.48 -16.80
C GLY A 295 -15.09 25.68 -16.39
N LYS A 296 -14.61 26.89 -16.69
CA LYS A 296 -15.22 28.17 -16.25
C LYS A 296 -16.68 28.36 -16.66
N CYS A 297 -17.08 27.77 -17.78
CA CYS A 297 -18.44 27.90 -18.32
C CYS A 297 -19.40 26.80 -17.85
N GLU A 298 -18.94 25.85 -17.03
CA GLU A 298 -19.77 24.76 -16.52
C GLU A 298 -20.44 25.13 -15.19
N ALA A 299 -21.64 24.60 -14.95
CA ALA A 299 -22.44 24.91 -13.76
C ALA A 299 -21.71 24.64 -12.44
N ASP A 300 -20.87 23.59 -12.39
CA ASP A 300 -20.15 23.19 -11.18
C ASP A 300 -18.75 23.81 -11.06
N TYR A 301 -18.44 24.88 -11.80
CA TYR A 301 -17.11 25.52 -11.77
C TYR A 301 -16.70 26.03 -10.39
N ASP A 302 -17.65 26.39 -9.54
CA ASP A 302 -17.40 26.80 -8.15
C ASP A 302 -16.68 25.70 -7.34
N ARG A 303 -16.86 24.42 -7.70
CA ARG A 303 -16.19 23.26 -7.08
C ARG A 303 -14.93 22.82 -7.82
N SER A 304 -14.50 23.57 -8.83
CA SER A 304 -13.38 23.17 -9.69
C SER A 304 -12.03 23.26 -9.01
N TYR A 305 -11.21 22.24 -9.27
CA TYR A 305 -9.80 22.19 -8.88
C TYR A 305 -8.99 23.37 -9.43
N PHE A 306 -9.48 24.01 -10.50
CA PHE A 306 -8.81 25.08 -11.23
C PHE A 306 -9.40 26.48 -10.96
N ASN A 307 -10.47 26.60 -10.17
CA ASN A 307 -11.11 27.89 -9.91
C ASN A 307 -10.40 28.61 -8.72
N PRO A 308 -9.78 29.79 -8.94
CA PRO A 308 -9.10 30.54 -7.88
C PRO A 308 -10.05 31.35 -6.98
N GLN A 309 -11.35 31.39 -7.29
CA GLN A 309 -12.40 32.03 -6.50
C GLN A 309 -13.45 31.02 -5.98
N GLY A 310 -13.27 29.73 -6.26
CA GLY A 310 -14.24 28.68 -5.90
C GLY A 310 -14.05 28.14 -4.48
N LEU A 311 -14.91 27.20 -4.09
CA LEU A 311 -14.97 26.62 -2.74
C LEU A 311 -13.67 25.96 -2.26
N TYR A 312 -12.86 25.44 -3.19
CA TYR A 312 -11.57 24.79 -2.86
C TYR A 312 -10.38 25.76 -2.91
N ALA A 313 -10.60 27.01 -3.32
CA ALA A 313 -9.56 28.02 -3.37
C ALA A 313 -9.15 28.49 -1.96
N GLU A 314 -7.96 29.06 -1.88
CA GLU A 314 -7.43 29.69 -0.67
C GLU A 314 -6.50 30.82 -1.09
N ASN A 315 -6.59 31.99 -0.44
CA ASN A 315 -5.71 33.15 -0.73
C ASN A 315 -5.67 33.51 -2.22
N ALA A 316 -6.84 33.52 -2.88
CA ALA A 316 -7.02 33.77 -4.32
C ALA A 316 -6.24 32.81 -5.25
N LEU A 317 -5.81 31.65 -4.74
CA LEU A 317 -5.21 30.58 -5.52
C LEU A 317 -6.14 29.38 -5.55
N SER A 318 -6.29 28.79 -6.74
CA SER A 318 -7.01 27.53 -6.89
C SER A 318 -6.30 26.40 -6.15
N ASN A 319 -7.03 25.33 -5.82
CA ASN A 319 -6.46 24.16 -5.18
C ASN A 319 -5.32 23.53 -6.00
N TYR A 320 -5.42 23.58 -7.34
CA TYR A 320 -4.32 23.24 -8.25
C TYR A 320 -3.08 24.11 -8.04
N GLN A 321 -3.23 25.44 -8.02
CA GLN A 321 -2.11 26.35 -7.83
C GLN A 321 -1.45 26.17 -6.47
N GLN A 322 -2.23 26.01 -5.40
CA GLN A 322 -1.73 25.73 -4.06
C GLN A 322 -0.93 24.43 -4.00
N THR A 323 -1.48 23.34 -4.56
CA THR A 323 -0.78 22.05 -4.66
C THR A 323 0.54 22.18 -5.44
N LYS A 324 0.58 23.01 -6.49
CA LYS A 324 1.83 23.25 -7.25
C LYS A 324 2.87 24.01 -6.44
N LEU A 325 2.48 24.85 -5.48
CA LEU A 325 3.43 25.48 -4.55
C LEU A 325 4.05 24.45 -3.61
N VAL A 326 3.25 23.57 -3.00
CA VAL A 326 3.75 22.49 -2.14
C VAL A 326 4.65 21.52 -2.93
N VAL A 327 4.29 21.17 -4.17
CA VAL A 327 5.16 20.36 -5.05
C VAL A 327 6.49 21.05 -5.32
N ARG A 328 6.51 22.37 -5.54
CA ARG A 328 7.76 23.13 -5.76
C ARG A 328 8.63 23.09 -4.52
N GLU A 329 8.05 23.25 -3.33
CA GLU A 329 8.78 23.13 -2.06
C GLU A 329 9.39 21.75 -1.87
N PHE A 330 8.60 20.69 -2.08
CA PHE A 330 9.10 19.31 -2.02
C PHE A 330 10.26 19.08 -3.01
N LYS A 331 10.12 19.56 -4.25
CA LYS A 331 11.21 19.49 -5.24
C LYS A 331 12.45 20.26 -4.78
N ARG A 332 12.32 21.44 -4.16
CA ARG A 332 13.49 22.17 -3.61
C ARG A 332 14.22 21.35 -2.55
N MET A 333 13.52 20.61 -1.69
CA MET A 333 14.15 19.72 -0.71
C MET A 333 14.99 18.62 -1.37
N MET A 334 14.56 18.10 -2.54
CA MET A 334 15.34 17.12 -3.30
C MET A 334 16.69 17.66 -3.81
N TRP A 335 16.79 18.97 -4.07
CA TRP A 335 18.00 19.60 -4.62
C TRP A 335 18.95 20.20 -3.57
N ARG A 336 18.46 20.49 -2.36
CA ARG A 336 19.18 21.29 -1.35
C ARG A 336 19.93 20.49 -0.29
N GLY A 337 19.97 19.16 -0.38
CA GLY A 337 20.57 18.34 0.67
C GLY A 337 21.69 17.44 0.19
#